data_AF-A0A3N7AWQ4-F1
#
_entry.id   AF-A0A3N7AWQ4-F1
#
_cell.length_a   1.000
_cell.length_b   1.000
_cell.length_c   1.000
_cell.angle_alpha   90.00
_cell.angle_beta   90.00
_cell.angle_gamma   90.00
#
_symmetry.space_group_name_H-M   'P 1'
#
loop_
_entity.id
_entity.type
_entity.pdbx_description
1 polymer ?
#
loop_
_entity_poly.entity_id
_entity_poly.type
_entity_poly.pdbx_seq_one_letter_code
_entity_poly.pdbx_strand_id
1 'polypeptide(L)'
;MSNTGNTVTPPTLYIEGPAFWTPTLPGWDAARAAFRGEGALADPPAKRPSPQVLAPAERRRAPDTVALALEVAAAAIAGSGRNAADVPCVFTSAHGDLSINDYMCGTLATDPKMLSPTKFHNSVHNAAVGYWTIGTGCMAASNAVSAYEHSFASGLLEAAVQCAADQEPVLLVGYDTPTVGALTSVTDSRGLLAVAMVIAHERTERTVASLDWSLVTGDAASAPAAPRSAAARTLLDINPMADALGLFEALAQVEGSAGTPIDLPLSNALTLRLQLRVAAED
;
A
#
# COMPACT_ATOMS: atom_id res chain seq x y z
N MET A 1 -4.75 -7.27 -40.90
CA MET A 1 -5.20 -5.91 -40.58
C MET A 1 -4.38 -5.46 -39.38
N SER A 2 -3.35 -4.65 -39.60
CA SER A 2 -2.48 -4.12 -38.55
C SER A 2 -3.28 -3.14 -37.70
N ASN A 3 -3.54 -3.50 -36.46
CA ASN A 3 -4.11 -2.58 -35.48
C ASN A 3 -3.01 -1.59 -35.11
N THR A 4 -2.88 -0.49 -35.85
CA THR A 4 -2.14 0.70 -35.42
C THR A 4 -2.97 1.39 -34.35
N GLY A 5 -3.16 0.71 -33.21
CA GLY A 5 -3.65 1.34 -32.00
C GLY A 5 -2.60 2.35 -31.59
N ASN A 6 -2.99 3.61 -31.53
CA ASN A 6 -2.16 4.68 -30.97
C ASN A 6 -1.71 4.20 -29.58
N THR A 7 -0.43 3.88 -29.40
CA THR A 7 0.10 3.54 -28.08
C THR A 7 0.09 4.83 -27.29
N VAL A 8 -0.97 5.04 -26.52
CA VAL A 8 -1.06 6.17 -25.60
C VAL A 8 -0.06 5.90 -24.49
N THR A 9 1.08 6.57 -24.55
CA THR A 9 2.00 6.63 -23.41
C THR A 9 1.26 7.33 -22.28
N PRO A 10 1.08 6.71 -21.11
CA PRO A 10 0.43 7.39 -20.00
C PRO A 10 1.26 8.59 -19.54
N PRO A 11 0.64 9.62 -18.95
CA PRO A 11 1.38 10.77 -18.45
C PRO A 11 2.32 10.36 -17.31
N THR A 12 3.43 11.06 -17.19
CA THR A 12 4.28 11.02 -16.00
C THR A 12 3.46 11.49 -14.81
N LEU A 13 3.55 10.74 -13.70
CA LEU A 13 2.96 11.10 -12.43
C LEU A 13 4.06 11.44 -11.42
N TYR A 14 3.67 11.88 -10.23
CA TYR A 14 4.59 12.31 -9.19
C TYR A 14 4.23 11.63 -7.87
N ILE A 15 5.23 11.29 -7.08
CA ILE A 15 5.05 10.67 -5.78
C ILE A 15 5.30 11.72 -4.70
N GLU A 16 4.41 11.77 -3.72
CA GLU A 16 4.49 12.62 -2.55
C GLU A 16 4.21 11.81 -1.29
N GLY A 17 4.76 12.24 -0.16
CA GLY A 17 4.47 11.65 1.15
C GLY A 17 4.59 10.11 1.22
N PRO A 18 5.72 9.50 0.82
CA PRO A 18 5.91 8.08 1.09
C PRO A 18 5.81 7.79 2.59
N ALA A 19 5.04 6.77 2.95
CA ALA A 19 4.83 6.29 4.29
C ALA A 19 5.03 4.77 4.34
N PHE A 20 5.67 4.29 5.39
CA PHE A 20 6.01 2.87 5.56
C PHE A 20 5.87 2.50 7.02
N TRP A 21 5.34 1.32 7.30
CA TRP A 21 5.26 0.81 8.66
C TRP A 21 5.37 -0.71 8.72
N THR A 22 6.26 -1.18 9.58
CA THR A 22 6.32 -2.55 10.12
C THR A 22 6.87 -2.46 11.55
N PRO A 23 6.69 -3.47 12.42
CA PRO A 23 7.19 -3.40 13.80
C PRO A 23 8.69 -3.09 13.90
N THR A 24 9.49 -3.54 12.95
CA THR A 24 10.95 -3.29 12.92
C THR A 24 11.35 -1.98 12.22
N LEU A 25 10.46 -1.35 11.43
CA LEU A 25 10.67 -0.07 10.77
C LEU A 25 9.41 0.81 10.92
N PRO A 26 9.16 1.38 12.11
CA PRO A 26 7.95 2.12 12.41
C PRO A 26 8.03 3.56 11.87
N GLY A 27 7.72 3.74 10.60
CA GLY A 27 7.71 5.05 9.93
C GLY A 27 8.68 5.13 8.77
N TRP A 28 8.40 6.06 7.85
CA TRP A 28 9.18 6.21 6.63
C TRP A 28 10.63 6.62 6.89
N ASP A 29 10.91 7.51 7.85
CA ASP A 29 12.28 7.93 8.13
C ASP A 29 13.16 6.76 8.58
N ALA A 30 12.62 5.89 9.45
CA ALA A 30 13.30 4.68 9.89
C ALA A 30 13.52 3.69 8.73
N ALA A 31 12.48 3.48 7.92
CA ALA A 31 12.56 2.60 6.76
C ALA A 31 13.57 3.12 5.71
N ARG A 32 13.52 4.40 5.38
CA ARG A 32 14.42 5.08 4.45
C ARG A 32 15.88 4.93 4.89
N ALA A 33 16.19 5.24 6.15
CA ALA A 33 17.55 5.08 6.68
C ALA A 33 18.02 3.62 6.61
N ALA A 34 17.16 2.66 6.99
CA ALA A 34 17.51 1.24 6.95
C ALA A 34 17.70 0.71 5.52
N PHE A 35 16.87 1.12 4.56
CA PHE A 35 17.01 0.77 3.14
C PHE A 35 18.28 1.38 2.51
N ARG A 36 18.79 2.47 3.09
CA ARG A 36 20.09 3.05 2.73
C ARG A 36 21.29 2.38 3.42
N GLY A 37 21.05 1.47 4.35
CA GLY A 37 22.10 0.89 5.20
C GLY A 37 22.66 1.87 6.24
N GLU A 38 21.97 2.99 6.46
CA GLU A 38 22.33 4.05 7.39
C GLU A 38 21.59 3.91 8.74
N GLY A 39 20.53 3.10 8.78
CA GLY A 39 19.68 2.84 9.95
C GLY A 39 19.65 1.37 10.36
N ALA A 40 19.22 1.12 11.60
CA ALA A 40 19.02 -0.21 12.15
C ALA A 40 17.53 -0.56 12.29
N LEU A 41 17.23 -1.86 12.34
CA LEU A 41 15.91 -2.34 12.71
C LEU A 41 15.61 -2.02 14.18
N ALA A 42 14.37 -1.65 14.49
CA ALA A 42 13.94 -1.38 15.86
C ALA A 42 14.01 -2.64 16.74
N ASP A 43 14.69 -2.53 17.89
CA ASP A 43 14.78 -3.55 18.93
C ASP A 43 14.60 -2.89 20.32
N PRO A 44 13.52 -3.20 21.07
CA PRO A 44 12.46 -4.13 20.71
C PRO A 44 11.58 -3.61 19.56
N PRO A 45 10.91 -4.50 18.81
CA PRO A 45 9.96 -4.10 17.77
C PRO A 45 8.85 -3.19 18.32
N ALA A 46 8.40 -2.24 17.50
CA ALA A 46 7.30 -1.35 17.81
C ALA A 46 6.01 -2.14 18.03
N LYS A 47 5.19 -1.64 18.97
CA LYS A 47 3.83 -2.13 19.16
C LYS A 47 2.94 -1.68 18.02
N ARG A 48 1.81 -2.36 17.86
CA ARG A 48 0.72 -1.98 16.95
C ARG A 48 0.43 -0.47 16.99
N PRO A 49 0.22 0.19 15.83
CA PRO A 49 -0.06 1.62 15.77
C PRO A 49 -1.42 1.99 16.37
N SER A 50 -1.57 3.27 16.71
CA SER A 50 -2.77 3.83 17.34
C SER A 50 -3.12 5.14 16.63
N PRO A 51 -3.74 5.06 15.44
CA PRO A 51 -3.86 6.20 14.55
C PRO A 51 -4.80 7.26 15.13
N GLN A 52 -4.35 8.52 15.11
CA GLN A 52 -5.06 9.62 15.76
C GLN A 52 -6.29 10.11 14.98
N VAL A 53 -6.41 9.71 13.71
CA VAL A 53 -7.57 10.00 12.84
C VAL A 53 -8.89 9.42 13.38
N LEU A 54 -8.81 8.36 14.19
CA LEU A 54 -9.98 7.79 14.85
C LEU A 54 -10.19 8.41 16.23
N ALA A 55 -11.45 8.69 16.56
CA ALA A 55 -11.82 9.03 17.93
C ALA A 55 -11.51 7.86 18.90
N PRO A 56 -11.31 8.12 20.21
CA PRO A 56 -10.74 7.15 21.13
C PRO A 56 -11.54 5.84 21.27
N ALA A 57 -12.87 5.87 21.06
CA ALA A 57 -13.70 4.68 21.16
C ALA A 57 -13.52 3.77 19.93
N GLU A 58 -13.57 4.34 18.73
CA GLU A 58 -13.33 3.64 17.46
C GLU A 58 -11.91 3.10 17.43
N ARG A 59 -10.92 3.91 17.82
CA ARG A 59 -9.50 3.53 17.82
C ARG A 59 -9.22 2.28 18.67
N ARG A 60 -9.86 2.16 19.83
CA ARG A 60 -9.72 0.98 20.71
C ARG A 60 -10.36 -0.28 20.14
N ARG A 61 -11.32 -0.14 19.23
CA ARG A 61 -12.08 -1.26 18.62
C ARG A 61 -11.62 -1.58 17.21
N ALA A 62 -10.81 -0.72 16.61
CA ALA A 62 -10.25 -0.92 15.29
C ALA A 62 -9.49 -2.27 15.26
N PRO A 63 -9.62 -3.04 14.18
CA PRO A 63 -8.75 -4.18 13.92
C PRO A 63 -7.32 -3.74 13.59
N ASP A 64 -6.40 -4.69 13.54
CA ASP A 64 -4.98 -4.44 13.21
C ASP A 64 -4.85 -3.88 11.79
N THR A 65 -5.61 -4.43 10.82
CA THR A 65 -5.67 -3.95 9.43
C THR A 65 -6.02 -2.47 9.36
N VAL A 66 -7.10 -2.06 10.03
CA VAL A 66 -7.56 -0.67 10.09
C VAL A 66 -6.55 0.23 10.76
N ALA A 67 -6.02 -0.17 11.92
CA ALA A 67 -5.06 0.67 12.63
C ALA A 67 -3.78 0.90 11.81
N LEU A 68 -3.31 -0.15 11.15
CA LEU A 68 -2.12 -0.12 10.32
C LEU A 68 -2.32 0.75 9.06
N ALA A 69 -3.41 0.52 8.33
CA ALA A 69 -3.73 1.28 7.11
C ALA A 69 -3.89 2.78 7.40
N LEU A 70 -4.61 3.13 8.47
CA LEU A 70 -4.84 4.52 8.85
C LEU A 70 -3.57 5.23 9.33
N GLU A 71 -2.64 4.51 9.95
CA GLU A 71 -1.35 5.07 10.37
C GLU A 71 -0.53 5.55 9.16
N VAL A 72 -0.34 4.68 8.17
CA VAL A 72 0.43 5.03 6.97
C VAL A 72 -0.33 6.03 6.09
N ALA A 73 -1.66 5.95 6.02
CA ALA A 73 -2.48 6.91 5.30
C ALA A 73 -2.33 8.33 5.87
N ALA A 74 -2.42 8.47 7.19
CA ALA A 74 -2.24 9.76 7.86
C ALA A 74 -0.82 10.30 7.67
N ALA A 75 0.20 9.44 7.76
CA ALA A 75 1.59 9.82 7.53
C ALA A 75 1.82 10.26 6.08
N ALA A 76 1.23 9.59 5.10
CA ALA A 76 1.37 9.94 3.69
C ALA A 76 0.72 11.28 3.36
N ILE A 77 -0.50 11.51 3.86
CA ILE A 77 -1.17 12.80 3.71
C ILE A 77 -0.37 13.92 4.37
N ALA A 78 0.11 13.73 5.60
CA ALA A 78 0.95 14.72 6.28
C ALA A 78 2.25 15.01 5.50
N GLY A 79 2.91 13.97 4.97
CA GLY A 79 4.10 14.08 4.14
C GLY A 79 3.86 14.83 2.83
N SER A 80 2.70 14.62 2.20
CA SER A 80 2.29 15.33 0.98
C SER A 80 1.84 16.78 1.24
N GLY A 81 1.47 17.14 2.48
CA GLY A 81 0.91 18.44 2.81
C GLY A 81 -0.53 18.65 2.32
N ARG A 82 -1.21 17.60 1.87
CA ARG A 82 -2.60 17.66 1.38
C ARG A 82 -3.61 17.58 2.53
N ASN A 83 -4.83 18.00 2.25
CA ASN A 83 -5.95 17.81 3.19
C ASN A 83 -6.60 16.44 2.97
N ALA A 84 -6.64 15.62 4.02
CA ALA A 84 -7.19 14.26 3.94
C ALA A 84 -8.66 14.20 3.50
N ALA A 85 -9.43 15.26 3.74
CA ALA A 85 -10.85 15.34 3.39
C ALA A 85 -11.10 15.50 1.87
N ASP A 86 -10.08 15.92 1.12
CA ASP A 86 -10.23 16.33 -0.29
C ASP A 86 -9.54 15.36 -1.26
N VAL A 87 -8.87 14.31 -0.76
CA VAL A 87 -8.04 13.42 -1.59
C VAL A 87 -8.77 12.08 -1.81
N PRO A 88 -9.14 11.75 -3.07
CA PRO A 88 -9.57 10.39 -3.44
C PRO A 88 -8.57 9.34 -2.99
N CYS A 89 -9.04 8.13 -2.68
CA CYS A 89 -8.17 7.10 -2.12
C CYS A 89 -8.43 5.69 -2.66
N VAL A 90 -7.34 4.93 -2.77
CA VAL A 90 -7.33 3.52 -3.13
C VAL A 90 -6.64 2.76 -1.99
N PHE A 91 -7.40 1.90 -1.34
CA PHE A 91 -6.90 0.98 -0.32
C PHE A 91 -6.75 -0.40 -0.95
N THR A 92 -5.63 -1.07 -0.73
CA THR A 92 -5.36 -2.40 -1.27
C THR A 92 -4.87 -3.36 -0.20
N SER A 93 -5.37 -4.59 -0.25
CA SER A 93 -5.00 -5.68 0.65
C SER A 93 -5.30 -7.00 -0.05
N ALA A 94 -4.40 -7.97 0.06
CA ALA A 94 -4.59 -9.28 -0.55
C ALA A 94 -5.73 -10.08 0.10
N HIS A 95 -5.92 -9.93 1.41
CA HIS A 95 -6.82 -10.80 2.15
C HIS A 95 -7.85 -10.07 3.03
N GLY A 96 -7.75 -8.75 3.16
CA GLY A 96 -8.51 -8.01 4.15
C GLY A 96 -8.13 -8.43 5.57
N ASP A 97 -9.10 -8.46 6.48
CA ASP A 97 -8.84 -8.84 7.88
C ASP A 97 -8.95 -10.35 8.10
N LEU A 98 -7.81 -11.03 7.98
CA LEU A 98 -7.67 -12.47 8.17
C LEU A 98 -8.07 -12.93 9.58
N SER A 99 -7.81 -12.13 10.62
CA SER A 99 -8.16 -12.47 12.00
C SER A 99 -9.67 -12.44 12.24
N ILE A 100 -10.35 -11.46 11.64
CA ILE A 100 -11.81 -11.42 11.65
C ILE A 100 -12.37 -12.58 10.83
N ASN A 101 -11.84 -12.86 9.65
CA ASN A 101 -12.32 -13.97 8.82
C ASN A 101 -12.26 -15.33 9.54
N ASP A 102 -11.14 -15.64 10.21
CA ASP A 102 -11.00 -16.86 11.01
C ASP A 102 -12.05 -16.90 12.14
N TYR A 103 -12.23 -15.80 12.88
CA TYR A 103 -13.27 -15.70 13.90
C TYR A 103 -14.68 -15.93 13.34
N MET A 104 -14.99 -15.32 12.19
CA MET A 104 -16.32 -15.40 11.56
C MET A 104 -16.62 -16.85 11.15
N CYS A 105 -15.69 -17.49 10.44
CA CYS A 105 -15.82 -18.88 10.03
C CYS A 105 -15.92 -19.82 11.23
N GLY A 106 -15.06 -19.65 12.23
CA GLY A 106 -15.09 -20.46 13.45
C GLY A 106 -16.39 -20.33 14.24
N THR A 107 -16.91 -19.10 14.37
CA THR A 107 -18.17 -18.84 15.06
C THR A 107 -19.35 -19.46 14.31
N LEU A 108 -19.41 -19.30 12.98
CA LEU A 108 -20.47 -19.89 12.16
C LEU A 108 -20.44 -21.42 12.16
N ALA A 109 -19.26 -22.04 12.22
CA ALA A 109 -19.13 -23.49 12.28
C ALA A 109 -19.55 -24.08 13.63
N THR A 110 -19.51 -23.29 14.71
CA THR A 110 -19.73 -23.76 16.09
C THR A 110 -21.08 -23.33 16.66
N ASP A 111 -21.35 -22.03 16.69
CA ASP A 111 -22.63 -21.44 17.11
C ASP A 111 -22.91 -20.11 16.36
N PRO A 112 -23.62 -20.15 15.22
CA PRO A 112 -23.91 -18.98 14.41
C PRO A 112 -24.58 -17.81 15.16
N LYS A 113 -25.29 -18.07 16.26
CA LYS A 113 -26.00 -17.02 17.01
C LYS A 113 -25.07 -16.13 17.82
N MET A 114 -23.82 -16.55 18.02
CA MET A 114 -22.80 -15.83 18.78
C MET A 114 -21.99 -14.83 17.94
N LEU A 115 -22.39 -14.62 16.69
CA LEU A 115 -21.71 -13.70 15.79
C LEU A 115 -21.76 -12.26 16.29
N SER A 116 -20.59 -11.66 16.51
CA SER A 116 -20.50 -10.26 16.92
C SER A 116 -20.84 -9.32 15.77
N PRO A 117 -21.84 -8.43 15.91
CA PRO A 117 -22.16 -7.43 14.88
C PRO A 117 -20.97 -6.50 14.55
N THR A 118 -20.17 -6.14 15.56
CA THR A 118 -18.98 -5.30 15.38
C THR A 118 -17.93 -6.01 14.53
N LYS A 119 -17.67 -7.29 14.78
CA LYS A 119 -16.70 -8.05 13.98
C LYS A 119 -17.21 -8.28 12.56
N PHE A 120 -18.51 -8.51 12.39
CA PHE A 120 -19.12 -8.62 11.06
C PHE A 120 -18.98 -7.32 10.25
N HIS A 121 -19.22 -6.15 10.86
CA HIS A 121 -19.01 -4.87 10.14
C HIS A 121 -17.55 -4.69 9.70
N ASN A 122 -16.60 -5.21 10.48
CA ASN A 122 -15.18 -5.14 10.17
C ASN A 122 -14.68 -6.29 9.27
N SER A 123 -15.56 -7.20 8.82
CA SER A 123 -15.16 -8.33 7.95
C SER A 123 -15.19 -7.98 6.47
N VAL A 124 -15.78 -6.85 6.09
CA VAL A 124 -15.78 -6.40 4.69
C VAL A 124 -14.40 -5.87 4.32
N HIS A 125 -13.96 -6.14 3.09
CA HIS A 125 -12.61 -5.75 2.63
C HIS A 125 -12.38 -4.23 2.71
N ASN A 126 -13.42 -3.45 2.40
CA ASN A 126 -13.39 -1.99 2.44
C ASN A 126 -13.50 -1.38 3.85
N ALA A 127 -13.41 -2.16 4.94
CA ALA A 127 -13.51 -1.63 6.29
C ALA A 127 -12.47 -0.53 6.55
N ALA A 128 -11.21 -0.72 6.15
CA ALA A 128 -10.15 0.26 6.38
C ALA A 128 -10.42 1.60 5.69
N VAL A 129 -10.82 1.59 4.41
CA VAL A 129 -11.17 2.82 3.69
C VAL A 129 -12.44 3.47 4.24
N GLY A 130 -13.40 2.67 4.73
CA GLY A 130 -14.57 3.18 5.46
C GLY A 130 -14.19 3.93 6.74
N TYR A 131 -13.29 3.36 7.55
CA TYR A 131 -12.77 4.04 8.74
C TYR A 131 -11.97 5.30 8.40
N TRP A 132 -11.19 5.27 7.32
CA TRP A 132 -10.44 6.44 6.84
C TRP A 132 -11.38 7.58 6.47
N THR A 133 -12.33 7.34 5.57
CA THR A 133 -13.29 8.36 5.09
C THR A 133 -14.15 8.92 6.20
N ILE A 134 -14.62 8.10 7.15
CA ILE A 134 -15.34 8.56 8.34
C ILE A 134 -14.44 9.42 9.24
N GLY A 135 -13.20 8.99 9.48
CA GLY A 135 -12.26 9.68 10.36
C GLY A 135 -11.76 11.02 9.79
N THR A 136 -11.66 11.14 8.48
CA THR A 136 -11.18 12.36 7.80
C THR A 136 -12.32 13.24 7.29
N GLY A 137 -13.55 12.73 7.25
CA GLY A 137 -14.68 13.39 6.59
C GLY A 137 -14.56 13.43 5.06
N CYS A 138 -13.70 12.59 4.47
CA CYS A 138 -13.51 12.56 3.02
C CYS A 138 -14.74 12.03 2.30
N MET A 139 -15.27 12.84 1.38
CA MET A 139 -16.43 12.53 0.53
C MET A 139 -16.03 12.25 -0.93
N ALA A 140 -14.73 12.31 -1.25
CA ALA A 140 -14.21 11.98 -2.57
C ALA A 140 -14.31 10.47 -2.86
N ALA A 141 -14.01 10.07 -4.09
CA ALA A 141 -14.02 8.68 -4.49
C ALA A 141 -13.10 7.82 -3.62
N SER A 142 -13.58 6.63 -3.23
CA SER A 142 -12.82 5.69 -2.41
C SER A 142 -12.99 4.25 -2.93
N ASN A 143 -11.86 3.61 -3.22
CA ASN A 143 -11.81 2.25 -3.76
C ASN A 143 -11.10 1.31 -2.79
N ALA A 144 -11.54 0.04 -2.76
CA ALA A 144 -10.91 -1.05 -2.04
C ALA A 144 -10.61 -2.18 -3.02
N VAL A 145 -9.33 -2.50 -3.22
CA VAL A 145 -8.84 -3.41 -4.26
C VAL A 145 -8.21 -4.65 -3.64
N SER A 146 -8.47 -5.80 -4.25
CA SER A 146 -7.79 -7.06 -3.95
C SER A 146 -7.53 -7.81 -5.24
N ALA A 147 -6.31 -8.32 -5.39
CA ALA A 147 -5.86 -9.15 -6.51
C ALA A 147 -4.92 -10.26 -6.01
N TYR A 148 -5.19 -10.80 -4.82
CA TYR A 148 -4.36 -11.81 -4.16
C TYR A 148 -2.90 -11.32 -4.05
N GLU A 149 -1.91 -12.11 -4.47
CA GLU A 149 -0.49 -11.74 -4.47
C GLU A 149 -0.19 -10.45 -5.26
N HIS A 150 -0.99 -10.09 -6.26
CA HIS A 150 -0.78 -8.89 -7.09
C HIS A 150 -1.54 -7.65 -6.59
N SER A 151 -1.99 -7.65 -5.33
CA SER A 151 -2.85 -6.59 -4.80
C SER A 151 -2.17 -5.23 -4.76
N PHE A 152 -0.88 -5.17 -4.38
CA PHE A 152 -0.16 -3.89 -4.36
C PHE A 152 -0.05 -3.29 -5.77
N ALA A 153 0.38 -4.09 -6.75
CA ALA A 153 0.49 -3.70 -8.15
C ALA A 153 -0.86 -3.20 -8.71
N SER A 154 -1.93 -3.93 -8.41
CA SER A 154 -3.29 -3.60 -8.88
C SER A 154 -3.82 -2.32 -8.25
N GLY A 155 -3.58 -2.11 -6.95
CA GLY A 155 -3.93 -0.87 -6.26
C GLY A 155 -3.15 0.33 -6.79
N LEU A 156 -1.86 0.16 -7.10
CA LEU A 156 -1.05 1.21 -7.69
C LEU A 156 -1.50 1.56 -9.11
N LEU A 157 -1.83 0.56 -9.94
CA LEU A 157 -2.39 0.80 -11.26
C LEU A 157 -3.71 1.59 -11.17
N GLU A 158 -4.61 1.18 -10.28
CA GLU A 158 -5.88 1.89 -10.05
C GLU A 158 -5.66 3.36 -9.66
N ALA A 159 -4.79 3.61 -8.68
CA ALA A 159 -4.46 4.98 -8.25
C ALA A 159 -3.81 5.81 -9.36
N ALA A 160 -2.90 5.22 -10.14
CA ALA A 160 -2.23 5.88 -11.25
C ALA A 160 -3.20 6.23 -12.39
N VAL A 161 -4.10 5.30 -12.75
CA VAL A 161 -5.13 5.53 -13.77
C VAL A 161 -6.09 6.62 -13.33
N GLN A 162 -6.59 6.57 -12.09
CA GLN A 162 -7.50 7.59 -11.57
C GLN A 162 -6.82 8.97 -11.53
N CYS A 163 -5.60 9.05 -10.99
CA CYS A 163 -4.82 10.29 -10.95
C CYS A 163 -4.60 10.89 -12.35
N ALA A 164 -4.22 10.04 -13.32
CA ALA A 164 -3.99 10.46 -14.70
C ALA A 164 -5.27 10.90 -15.42
N ALA A 165 -6.39 10.21 -15.20
CA ALA A 165 -7.65 10.49 -15.87
C ALA A 165 -8.33 11.74 -15.31
N ASP A 166 -8.38 11.86 -13.99
CA ASP A 166 -9.12 12.93 -13.30
C ASP A 166 -8.25 14.18 -13.07
N GLN A 167 -6.93 14.07 -13.25
CA GLN A 167 -5.97 15.15 -12.96
C GLN A 167 -6.12 15.65 -11.52
N GLU A 168 -6.20 14.70 -10.59
CA GLU A 168 -6.31 14.95 -9.16
C GLU A 168 -5.35 14.03 -8.39
N PRO A 169 -4.84 14.43 -7.22
CA PRO A 169 -4.03 13.56 -6.39
C PRO A 169 -4.85 12.38 -5.86
N VAL A 170 -4.23 11.19 -5.78
CA VAL A 170 -4.86 9.99 -5.22
C VAL A 170 -3.96 9.38 -4.16
N LEU A 171 -4.52 9.13 -2.97
CA LEU A 171 -3.85 8.41 -1.91
C LEU A 171 -3.91 6.91 -2.18
N LEU A 172 -2.76 6.25 -2.30
CA LEU A 172 -2.65 4.79 -2.29
C LEU A 172 -2.25 4.30 -0.90
N VAL A 173 -2.94 3.28 -0.40
CA VAL A 173 -2.62 2.59 0.87
C VAL A 173 -2.61 1.09 0.65
N GLY A 174 -1.47 0.45 0.88
CA GLY A 174 -1.33 -1.01 0.89
C GLY A 174 -1.13 -1.52 2.32
N TYR A 175 -1.85 -2.56 2.72
CA TYR A 175 -1.72 -3.14 4.06
C TYR A 175 -2.08 -4.63 4.06
N ASP A 176 -1.38 -5.41 4.87
CA ASP A 176 -1.80 -6.76 5.24
C ASP A 176 -1.29 -7.12 6.65
N THR A 177 -1.95 -8.12 7.24
CA THR A 177 -1.70 -8.60 8.60
C THR A 177 -1.41 -10.10 8.59
N PRO A 178 -0.78 -10.67 9.63
CA PRO A 178 -0.54 -12.10 9.69
C PRO A 178 -1.83 -12.93 9.62
N THR A 179 -1.72 -14.13 9.07
CA THR A 179 -2.78 -15.15 9.19
C THR A 179 -2.88 -15.64 10.64
N VAL A 180 -4.05 -16.18 10.99
CA VAL A 180 -4.28 -16.88 12.26
C VAL A 180 -5.12 -18.13 12.00
N GLY A 181 -5.08 -19.07 12.94
CA GLY A 181 -5.98 -20.21 12.96
C GLY A 181 -5.89 -21.08 11.71
N ALA A 182 -7.05 -21.44 11.15
CA ALA A 182 -7.11 -22.37 10.03
C ALA A 182 -6.56 -21.77 8.73
N LEU A 183 -6.63 -20.44 8.59
CA LEU A 183 -6.20 -19.73 7.38
C LEU A 183 -4.69 -19.79 7.15
N THR A 184 -3.89 -20.03 8.20
CA THR A 184 -2.45 -20.26 8.08
C THR A 184 -2.11 -21.51 7.23
N SER A 185 -3.06 -22.43 7.01
CA SER A 185 -2.84 -23.60 6.14
C SER A 185 -2.97 -23.31 4.64
N VAL A 186 -3.48 -22.14 4.25
CA VAL A 186 -3.80 -21.80 2.85
C VAL A 186 -3.18 -20.49 2.38
N THR A 187 -2.60 -19.69 3.27
CA THR A 187 -2.05 -18.37 2.94
C THR A 187 -0.81 -18.09 3.78
N ASP A 188 0.27 -17.65 3.13
CA ASP A 188 1.49 -17.23 3.81
C ASP A 188 1.48 -15.72 4.04
N SER A 189 1.09 -15.32 5.25
CA SER A 189 1.20 -13.96 5.74
C SER A 189 1.57 -14.03 7.22
N ARG A 190 2.70 -13.44 7.59
CA ARG A 190 3.43 -13.71 8.83
C ARG A 190 3.66 -12.48 9.69
N GLY A 191 3.49 -11.29 9.14
CA GLY A 191 3.69 -10.04 9.89
C GLY A 191 2.85 -8.88 9.41
N LEU A 192 3.01 -7.77 10.13
CA LEU A 192 2.38 -6.50 9.81
C LEU A 192 3.29 -5.71 8.86
N LEU A 193 2.75 -5.33 7.71
CA LEU A 193 3.40 -4.40 6.78
C LEU A 193 2.31 -3.54 6.15
N ALA A 194 2.54 -2.23 6.16
CA ALA A 194 1.78 -1.31 5.34
C ALA A 194 2.65 -0.20 4.77
N VAL A 195 2.15 0.31 3.67
CA VAL A 195 2.76 1.35 2.87
C VAL A 195 1.69 2.32 2.40
N ALA A 196 2.05 3.58 2.24
CA ALA A 196 1.18 4.54 1.56
C ALA A 196 2.01 5.59 0.82
N MET A 197 1.40 6.21 -0.18
CA MET A 197 1.94 7.36 -0.88
C MET A 197 0.81 8.11 -1.57
N VAL A 198 1.02 9.39 -1.85
CA VAL A 198 0.13 10.14 -2.73
C VAL A 198 0.73 10.12 -4.14
N ILE A 199 -0.10 9.76 -5.12
CA ILE A 199 0.19 9.88 -6.54
C ILE A 199 -0.43 11.19 -7.02
N ALA A 200 0.37 12.09 -7.58
CA ALA A 200 -0.05 13.40 -8.05
C ALA A 200 0.16 13.52 -9.58
N HIS A 201 -0.74 14.25 -10.23
CA HIS A 201 -0.69 14.52 -11.68
C HIS A 201 0.26 15.68 -12.02
N GLU A 202 0.54 16.54 -11.04
CA GLU A 202 1.43 17.71 -11.17
C GLU A 202 2.54 17.68 -10.11
N ARG A 203 3.70 18.22 -10.47
CA ARG A 203 4.84 18.38 -9.57
C ARG A 203 4.54 19.48 -8.56
N THR A 204 4.96 19.25 -7.32
CA THR A 204 4.92 20.24 -6.23
C THR A 204 6.26 20.29 -5.50
N GLU A 205 6.41 21.23 -4.58
CA GLU A 205 7.53 21.29 -3.63
C GLU A 205 7.63 20.05 -2.70
N ARG A 206 6.57 19.23 -2.63
CA ARG A 206 6.49 18.02 -1.80
C ARG A 206 6.77 16.74 -2.61
N THR A 207 6.98 16.87 -3.92
CA THR A 207 7.31 15.74 -4.80
C THR A 207 8.67 15.15 -4.44
N VAL A 208 8.70 13.84 -4.19
CA VAL A 208 9.94 13.10 -3.89
C VAL A 208 10.50 12.38 -5.12
N ALA A 209 9.66 12.04 -6.09
CA ALA A 209 10.08 11.39 -7.33
C ALA A 209 9.05 11.61 -8.44
N SER A 210 9.51 11.63 -9.69
CA SER A 210 8.65 11.44 -10.86
C SER A 210 8.51 9.95 -11.15
N LEU A 211 7.35 9.54 -11.62
CA LEU A 211 6.95 8.16 -11.89
C LEU A 211 6.44 8.06 -13.32
N ASP A 212 7.25 7.50 -14.21
CA ASP A 212 6.73 6.97 -15.47
C ASP A 212 6.23 5.55 -15.24
N TRP A 213 5.12 5.21 -15.87
CA TRP A 213 4.53 3.88 -15.74
C TRP A 213 4.07 3.37 -17.09
N SER A 214 3.98 2.05 -17.25
CA SER A 214 3.49 1.42 -18.47
C SER A 214 3.03 0.00 -18.20
N LEU A 215 2.18 -0.52 -19.08
CA LEU A 215 1.80 -1.92 -19.07
C LEU A 215 2.66 -2.68 -20.10
N VAL A 216 3.32 -3.74 -19.64
CA VAL A 216 4.15 -4.61 -20.46
C VAL A 216 3.47 -5.98 -20.54
N THR A 217 3.18 -6.42 -21.77
CA THR A 217 2.64 -7.76 -22.06
C THR A 217 3.76 -8.73 -22.43
N GLY A 218 3.74 -9.96 -21.92
CA GLY A 218 4.68 -11.01 -22.33
C GLY A 218 4.47 -12.33 -21.58
N ASP A 219 4.97 -13.43 -22.15
CA ASP A 219 4.74 -14.81 -21.67
C ASP A 219 5.47 -15.18 -20.36
N ALA A 220 6.23 -14.26 -19.78
CA ALA A 220 6.84 -14.43 -18.47
C ALA A 220 6.75 -13.11 -17.70
N ALA A 221 5.71 -12.98 -16.86
CA ALA A 221 5.71 -11.96 -15.81
C ALA A 221 7.02 -12.09 -15.03
N SER A 222 7.86 -11.07 -15.10
CA SER A 222 9.09 -11.04 -14.31
C SER A 222 8.69 -10.91 -12.84
N ALA A 223 9.18 -11.80 -11.98
CA ALA A 223 8.96 -11.67 -10.55
C ALA A 223 9.36 -10.25 -10.08
N PRO A 224 8.72 -9.71 -9.02
CA PRO A 224 9.10 -8.42 -8.47
C PRO A 224 10.62 -8.36 -8.25
N ALA A 225 11.23 -7.23 -8.60
CA ALA A 225 12.67 -7.06 -8.44
C ALA A 225 13.06 -7.32 -6.97
N ALA A 226 13.94 -8.30 -6.74
CA ALA A 226 14.32 -8.69 -5.39
C ALA A 226 14.93 -7.50 -4.61
N PRO A 227 14.55 -7.31 -3.34
CA PRO A 227 15.09 -6.23 -2.53
C PRO A 227 16.61 -6.29 -2.37
N ARG A 228 17.24 -5.10 -2.40
CA ARG A 228 18.70 -4.96 -2.46
C ARG A 228 19.31 -4.81 -1.07
N SER A 229 18.69 -4.02 -0.20
CA SER A 229 19.18 -3.75 1.15
C SER A 229 18.98 -4.94 2.07
N ALA A 230 19.84 -5.05 3.09
CA ALA A 230 19.70 -6.07 4.12
C ALA A 230 18.36 -5.92 4.87
N ALA A 231 17.93 -4.68 5.16
CA ALA A 231 16.70 -4.40 5.86
C ALA A 231 15.46 -4.88 5.08
N ALA A 232 15.34 -4.53 3.80
CA ALA A 232 14.18 -4.95 2.99
C ALA A 232 14.13 -6.47 2.79
N ARG A 233 15.28 -7.15 2.67
CA ARG A 233 15.34 -8.63 2.59
C ARG A 233 14.76 -9.32 3.82
N THR A 234 14.78 -8.68 4.99
CA THR A 234 14.12 -9.26 6.19
C THR A 234 12.59 -9.28 6.08
N LEU A 235 12.02 -8.53 5.13
CA LEU A 235 10.58 -8.34 4.95
C LEU A 235 10.04 -9.05 3.69
N LEU A 236 10.89 -9.71 2.90
CA LEU A 236 10.55 -10.30 1.60
C LEU A 236 9.30 -11.18 1.61
N ASP A 237 9.18 -11.98 2.66
CA ASP A 237 8.13 -12.99 2.81
C ASP A 237 7.27 -12.64 4.04
N ILE A 238 7.13 -11.34 4.38
CA ILE A 238 6.37 -10.93 5.57
C ILE A 238 4.87 -11.08 5.34
N ASN A 239 4.38 -10.62 4.18
CA ASN A 239 3.00 -10.70 3.70
C ASN A 239 2.96 -10.20 2.24
N PRO A 240 1.80 -10.26 1.55
CA PRO A 240 1.69 -9.86 0.14
C PRO A 240 2.05 -8.40 -0.16
N MET A 241 2.07 -7.49 0.82
CA MET A 241 2.53 -6.11 0.60
C MET A 241 4.04 -6.00 0.44
N ALA A 242 4.79 -7.09 0.58
CA ALA A 242 6.22 -7.14 0.29
C ALA A 242 6.56 -6.76 -1.17
N ASP A 243 5.60 -6.88 -2.09
CA ASP A 243 5.73 -6.39 -3.47
C ASP A 243 6.02 -4.88 -3.54
N ALA A 244 5.66 -4.11 -2.51
CA ALA A 244 5.97 -2.69 -2.43
C ALA A 244 7.45 -2.41 -2.10
N LEU A 245 8.20 -3.38 -1.56
CA LEU A 245 9.55 -3.17 -1.05
C LEU A 245 10.49 -2.62 -2.12
N GLY A 246 10.46 -3.18 -3.33
CA GLY A 246 11.32 -2.71 -4.43
C GLY A 246 11.07 -1.23 -4.78
N LEU A 247 9.82 -0.80 -4.76
CA LEU A 247 9.45 0.60 -4.97
C LEU A 247 9.92 1.51 -3.84
N PHE A 248 9.69 1.11 -2.58
CA PHE A 248 10.11 1.91 -1.43
C PHE A 248 11.63 1.95 -1.25
N GLU A 249 12.36 0.88 -1.55
CA GLU A 249 13.82 0.92 -1.61
C GLU A 249 14.32 1.88 -2.68
N ALA A 250 13.71 1.85 -3.87
CA ALA A 250 14.07 2.76 -4.93
C ALA A 250 13.82 4.22 -4.50
N LEU A 251 12.65 4.52 -3.89
CA LEU A 251 12.33 5.84 -3.32
C LEU A 251 13.34 6.29 -2.26
N ALA A 252 13.84 5.39 -1.42
CA ALA A 252 14.86 5.72 -0.42
C ALA A 252 16.21 6.15 -1.04
N GLN A 253 16.45 5.74 -2.28
CA GLN A 253 17.70 5.89 -3.03
C GLN A 253 17.59 6.85 -4.22
N VAL A 254 16.46 7.56 -4.41
CA VAL A 254 16.30 8.54 -5.51
C VAL A 254 17.23 9.74 -5.27
N GLU A 255 18.49 9.59 -5.69
CA GLU A 255 19.52 10.63 -5.68
C GLU A 255 20.33 10.51 -7.00
N GLY A 256 20.13 11.45 -7.92
CA GLY A 256 21.07 11.74 -9.03
C GLY A 256 21.01 10.94 -10.35
N SER A 257 20.14 9.94 -10.55
CA SER A 257 19.94 9.32 -11.88
C SER A 257 18.61 8.57 -12.02
N ALA A 258 18.21 8.22 -13.26
CA ALA A 258 17.05 7.36 -13.50
C ALA A 258 17.32 5.97 -12.88
N GLY A 259 16.42 5.53 -12.00
CA GLY A 259 16.55 4.24 -11.31
C GLY A 259 16.48 3.04 -12.27
N THR A 260 16.75 1.84 -11.77
CA THR A 260 16.41 0.63 -12.53
C THR A 260 14.88 0.53 -12.65
N PRO A 261 14.30 0.09 -13.79
CA PRO A 261 12.88 -0.20 -13.89
C PRO A 261 12.43 -1.16 -12.78
N ILE A 262 11.23 -0.93 -12.26
CA ILE A 262 10.61 -1.76 -11.23
C ILE A 262 9.39 -2.42 -11.86
N ASP A 263 9.45 -3.74 -11.95
CA ASP A 263 8.39 -4.55 -12.54
C ASP A 263 7.52 -5.13 -11.42
N LEU A 264 6.22 -4.84 -11.47
CA LEU A 264 5.22 -5.37 -10.56
C LEU A 264 4.21 -6.21 -11.38
N PRO A 265 4.21 -7.54 -11.23
CA PRO A 265 3.22 -8.39 -11.89
C PRO A 265 1.78 -8.01 -11.52
N LEU A 266 0.92 -7.93 -12.54
CA LEU A 266 -0.53 -7.82 -12.40
C LEU A 266 -1.22 -9.16 -12.69
N SER A 267 -0.58 -10.00 -13.50
CA SER A 267 -0.98 -11.37 -13.82
C SER A 267 0.20 -12.12 -14.45
N ASN A 268 0.00 -13.38 -14.82
CA ASN A 268 1.01 -14.18 -15.55
C ASN A 268 1.45 -13.57 -16.90
N ALA A 269 0.64 -12.69 -17.50
CA ALA A 269 0.88 -12.15 -18.84
C ALA A 269 1.02 -10.61 -18.86
N LEU A 270 0.88 -9.95 -17.71
CA LEU A 270 0.83 -8.49 -17.62
C LEU A 270 1.64 -7.98 -16.43
N THR A 271 2.51 -7.01 -16.69
CA THR A 271 3.36 -6.37 -15.69
C THR A 271 3.14 -4.86 -15.73
N LEU A 272 2.95 -4.26 -14.55
CA LEU A 272 3.07 -2.82 -14.34
C LEU A 272 4.55 -2.49 -14.20
N ARG A 273 5.12 -1.84 -15.22
CA ARG A 273 6.51 -1.37 -15.19
C ARG A 273 6.55 0.09 -14.76
N LEU A 274 7.36 0.37 -13.75
CA LEU A 274 7.58 1.69 -13.19
C LEU A 274 9.01 2.14 -13.45
N GLN A 275 9.19 3.44 -13.65
CA GLN A 275 10.48 4.08 -13.77
C GLN A 275 10.49 5.35 -12.92
N LEU A 276 11.25 5.30 -11.83
CA LEU A 276 11.46 6.46 -10.98
C LEU A 276 12.57 7.35 -11.54
N ARG A 277 12.35 8.66 -11.42
CA ARG A 277 13.34 9.70 -11.70
C ARG A 277 13.39 10.67 -10.53
N VAL A 278 14.55 11.28 -10.33
CA VAL A 278 14.70 12.42 -9.41
C VAL A 278 13.71 13.50 -9.83
N ALA A 279 13.05 14.10 -8.85
CA ALA A 279 12.31 15.33 -9.06
C ALA A 279 13.33 16.46 -9.33
N ALA A 280 13.82 16.57 -10.58
CA ALA A 280 14.77 17.61 -10.96
C ALA A 280 14.21 18.99 -10.58
N GLU A 281 15.07 19.87 -10.07
CA GLU A 281 14.75 21.30 -9.98
C GLU A 281 14.75 21.86 -11.41
N ASP A 282 13.65 22.51 -11.81
CA ASP A 282 13.57 23.29 -13.05
C ASP A 282 14.44 24.55 -12.97
#